data_AF-A0A4Q6C870-F1
#
_entry.id   AF-A0A4Q6C870-F1
#
_cell.length_a   1.000
_cell.length_b   1.000
_cell.length_c   1.000
_cell.angle_alpha   90.00
_cell.angle_beta   90.00
_cell.angle_gamma   90.00
#
_symmetry.space_group_name_H-M   'P 1'
#
loop_
_entity.id
_entity.type
_entity.pdbx_description
1 polymer ?
#
loop_
_entity_poly.entity_id
_entity_poly.type
_entity_poly.pdbx_seq_one_letter_code
_entity_poly.pdbx_strand_id
1 'polypeptide(L)'
;MPDELFVLAPRMWRSWQMLPGYVGERMVPYCSPIYVHSVQPLKTGKGLLRLRFFNAFYASGVQDFDVRLEVLKRASTYLMASLDDCSSGRSAIIGHMEFDWLGAFCPQLLAAHPPERCSAAAQGSVSVYLDEVFGEGTSNQ
;
A
#
# COMPACT_ATOMS: atom_id res chain seq x y z
N MET A 1 11.63 24.10 9.65
CA MET A 1 10.21 23.83 9.98
C MET A 1 10.14 22.39 10.45
N PRO A 2 9.30 22.01 11.42
CA PRO A 2 9.14 20.59 11.74
C PRO A 2 8.66 19.86 10.48
N ASP A 3 9.36 18.80 10.09
CA ASP A 3 8.94 17.97 8.96
C ASP A 3 7.58 17.37 9.29
N GLU A 4 6.60 17.56 8.40
CA GLU A 4 5.27 16.99 8.55
C GLU A 4 5.39 15.46 8.49
N LEU A 5 4.86 14.79 9.52
CA LEU A 5 4.92 13.33 9.62
C LEU A 5 3.92 12.68 8.65
N PHE A 6 4.28 11.53 8.09
CA PHE A 6 3.43 10.77 7.20
C PHE A 6 2.10 10.40 7.87
N VAL A 7 1.01 10.77 7.19
CA VAL A 7 -0.36 10.46 7.57
C VAL A 7 -0.91 9.39 6.62
N LEU A 8 -1.29 8.25 7.21
CA LEU A 8 -2.04 7.22 6.51
C LEU A 8 -3.53 7.56 6.61
N ALA A 9 -4.15 7.85 5.48
CA ALA A 9 -5.56 8.24 5.39
C ALA A 9 -6.34 7.24 4.50
N PRO A 10 -7.67 7.14 4.69
CA PRO A 10 -8.51 6.33 3.82
C PRO A 10 -8.67 6.95 2.42
N ARG A 11 -9.19 6.14 1.49
CA ARG A 11 -9.53 6.47 0.10
C ARG A 11 -8.33 6.95 -0.71
N MET A 12 -7.22 6.24 -0.59
CA MET A 12 -6.02 6.58 -1.34
C MET A 12 -5.11 5.39 -1.59
N TRP A 13 -4.39 5.47 -2.70
CA TRP A 13 -3.32 4.54 -3.04
C TRP A 13 -2.04 4.82 -2.25
N ARG A 14 -1.40 3.74 -1.82
CA ARG A 14 -0.10 3.73 -1.13
C ARG A 14 0.76 2.59 -1.63
N SER A 15 2.08 2.78 -1.53
CA SER A 15 3.01 1.67 -1.68
C SER A 15 2.94 0.78 -0.45
N TRP A 16 2.97 -0.53 -0.64
CA TRP A 16 3.12 -1.53 0.42
C TRP A 16 4.34 -2.39 0.13
N GLN A 17 5.27 -2.41 1.08
CA GLN A 17 6.42 -3.31 1.06
C GLN A 17 6.43 -4.12 2.35
N MET A 18 6.43 -5.45 2.24
CA MET A 18 6.38 -6.37 3.38
C MET A 18 7.63 -7.26 3.44
N LEU A 19 8.17 -7.41 4.64
CA LEU A 19 9.38 -8.17 4.94
C LEU A 19 9.15 -9.11 6.15
N PRO A 20 9.49 -10.41 6.05
CA PRO A 20 9.72 -11.13 4.79
C PRO A 20 8.46 -11.16 3.92
N GLY A 21 8.64 -11.29 2.60
CA GLY A 21 7.54 -11.53 1.66
C GLY A 21 6.94 -12.94 1.78
N TYR A 22 6.24 -13.37 0.73
CA TYR A 22 5.61 -14.71 0.68
C TYR A 22 6.50 -15.81 0.12
N VAL A 23 7.53 -15.46 -0.66
CA VAL A 23 8.27 -16.43 -1.49
C VAL A 23 9.78 -16.30 -1.28
N GLY A 24 10.45 -17.44 -1.28
CA GLY A 24 11.91 -17.56 -1.31
C GLY A 24 12.51 -18.08 -0.01
N GLU A 25 13.74 -18.60 -0.12
CA GLU A 25 14.59 -19.02 1.01
C GLU A 25 15.32 -17.82 1.68
N ARG A 26 15.12 -16.60 1.16
CA ARG A 26 15.84 -15.36 1.53
C ARG A 26 14.86 -14.21 1.82
N MET A 27 15.35 -13.09 2.34
CA MET A 27 14.56 -11.86 2.61
C MET A 27 14.13 -11.11 1.33
N VAL A 28 13.37 -11.77 0.45
CA VAL A 28 12.76 -11.11 -0.72
C VAL A 28 11.52 -10.35 -0.25
N PRO A 29 11.44 -9.02 -0.44
CA PRO A 29 10.24 -8.26 -0.09
C PRO A 29 9.08 -8.60 -1.01
N TYR A 30 7.87 -8.54 -0.45
CA TYR A 30 6.66 -8.44 -1.25
C TYR A 30 6.31 -6.97 -1.45
N CYS A 31 6.12 -6.54 -2.69
CA CYS A 31 5.74 -5.17 -3.03
C CYS A 31 4.42 -5.15 -3.79
N SER A 32 3.51 -4.26 -3.41
CA SER A 32 2.24 -4.07 -4.11
C SER A 32 1.66 -2.67 -3.87
N PRO A 33 0.94 -2.09 -4.83
CA PRO A 33 0.01 -0.99 -4.57
C PRO A 33 -1.14 -1.47 -3.69
N ILE A 34 -1.48 -0.68 -2.68
CA ILE A 34 -2.67 -0.90 -1.87
C ILE A 34 -3.59 0.32 -1.91
N TYR A 35 -4.89 0.08 -1.98
CA TYR A 35 -5.89 1.12 -1.81
C TYR A 35 -6.46 1.06 -0.41
N VAL A 36 -6.24 2.11 0.38
CA VAL A 36 -6.63 2.13 1.78
C VAL A 36 -8.12 2.42 1.90
N HIS A 37 -8.92 1.47 2.38
CA HIS A 37 -10.35 1.71 2.65
C HIS A 37 -10.57 2.41 3.98
N SER A 38 -9.90 1.95 5.04
CA SER A 38 -10.06 2.52 6.36
C SER A 38 -8.82 2.38 7.23
N VAL A 39 -8.63 3.37 8.10
CA VAL A 39 -7.58 3.41 9.11
C VAL A 39 -8.24 3.70 10.45
N GLN A 40 -8.17 2.76 11.39
CA GLN A 40 -8.80 2.89 12.70
C GLN A 40 -7.77 2.73 13.82
N PRO A 41 -7.41 3.81 14.55
CA PRO A 41 -6.62 3.69 15.77
C PRO A 41 -7.37 2.86 16.82
N LEU A 42 -6.71 1.89 17.45
CA LEU A 42 -7.32 1.02 18.45
C LEU A 42 -7.29 1.59 19.88
N LYS A 43 -6.72 2.80 20.06
CA LYS A 43 -6.66 3.54 21.35
C LYS A 43 -6.09 2.74 22.52
N THR A 44 -5.15 1.84 22.27
CA THR A 44 -4.52 0.97 23.27
C THR A 44 -3.32 1.62 23.97
N GLY A 45 -2.90 2.81 23.54
CA GLY A 45 -1.64 3.45 23.98
C GLY A 45 -0.38 2.86 23.35
N LYS A 46 -0.49 1.77 22.58
CA LYS A 46 0.64 1.04 21.97
C LYS A 46 0.86 1.36 20.48
N GLY A 47 0.28 2.44 19.97
CA GLY A 47 0.38 2.77 18.54
C GLY A 47 -0.29 1.76 17.59
N LEU A 48 -1.26 0.99 18.08
CA LEU A 48 -1.98 0.00 17.27
C LEU A 48 -3.05 0.63 16.39
N LEU A 49 -3.10 0.22 15.13
CA LEU A 49 -4.15 0.57 14.18
C LEU A 49 -4.67 -0.67 13.44
N ARG A 50 -5.95 -0.65 13.10
CA ARG A 50 -6.57 -1.59 12.15
C ARG A 50 -6.60 -0.92 10.78
N LEU A 51 -6.05 -1.60 9.78
CA LEU A 51 -5.99 -1.14 8.40
C LEU A 51 -6.81 -2.10 7.53
N ARG A 52 -7.76 -1.54 6.78
CA ARG A 52 -8.46 -2.27 5.72
C ARG A 52 -8.06 -1.73 4.36
N PHE A 53 -7.68 -2.60 3.43
CA PHE A 53 -7.18 -2.18 2.14
C PHE A 53 -7.40 -3.25 1.05
N PHE A 54 -7.53 -2.78 -0.18
CA PHE A 54 -7.43 -3.60 -1.38
C PHE A 54 -5.96 -3.74 -1.78
N ASN A 55 -5.55 -4.93 -2.23
CA ASN A 55 -4.18 -5.25 -2.64
C ASN A 55 -4.15 -5.68 -4.12
N ALA A 56 -3.52 -4.85 -4.96
CA ALA A 56 -3.52 -5.03 -6.41
C ALA A 56 -2.89 -6.36 -6.89
N PHE A 57 -1.82 -6.83 -6.24
CA PHE A 57 -1.03 -7.99 -6.67
C PHE A 57 -1.28 -9.27 -5.90
N TYR A 58 -2.37 -9.41 -5.15
CA TYR A 58 -2.59 -10.65 -4.42
C TYR A 58 -3.08 -11.79 -5.33
N ALA A 59 -2.24 -12.82 -5.50
CA ALA A 59 -2.40 -13.88 -6.50
C ALA A 59 -3.55 -14.88 -6.23
N SER A 60 -4.19 -14.85 -5.07
CA SER A 60 -5.19 -15.85 -4.66
C SER A 60 -6.64 -15.34 -4.66
N GLY A 61 -6.92 -14.22 -5.34
CA GLY A 61 -8.28 -13.68 -5.49
C GLY A 61 -8.85 -13.01 -4.23
N VAL A 62 -8.14 -13.03 -3.10
CA VAL A 62 -8.47 -12.25 -1.90
C VAL A 62 -7.70 -10.94 -1.96
N GLN A 63 -8.32 -9.90 -2.52
CA GLN A 63 -7.69 -8.59 -2.62
C GLN A 63 -8.01 -7.70 -1.42
N ASP A 64 -9.07 -8.00 -0.66
CA ASP A 64 -9.43 -7.29 0.57
C ASP A 64 -8.69 -7.83 1.79
N PHE A 65 -7.93 -6.97 2.43
CA PHE A 65 -7.21 -7.26 3.67
C PHE A 65 -7.78 -6.47 4.84
N ASP A 66 -7.75 -7.10 6.02
CA ASP A 66 -8.06 -6.49 7.30
C ASP A 66 -6.99 -6.90 8.30
N VAL A 67 -6.06 -6.00 8.58
CA VAL A 67 -4.86 -6.28 9.37
C VAL A 67 -4.74 -5.35 10.56
N ARG A 68 -4.12 -5.84 11.63
CA ARG A 68 -3.68 -5.03 12.77
C ARG A 68 -2.20 -4.75 12.62
N LEU A 69 -1.84 -3.49 12.83
CA LEU A 69 -0.49 -2.97 12.68
C LEU A 69 -0.07 -2.25 13.96
N GLU A 70 1.15 -2.47 14.41
CA GLU A 70 1.80 -1.63 15.44
C GLU A 70 2.74 -0.66 14.75
N VAL A 71 2.48 0.64 14.90
CA VAL A 71 3.33 1.67 14.28
C VAL A 71 4.67 1.75 15.02
N LEU A 72 5.74 1.38 14.33
CA LEU A 72 7.11 1.42 14.85
C LEU A 72 7.79 2.77 14.58
N LYS A 73 7.55 3.35 13.40
CA LYS A 73 8.14 4.63 12.99
C LYS A 73 7.23 5.38 12.03
N ARG A 74 7.19 6.72 12.19
CA ARG A 74 6.67 7.66 11.19
C ARG A 74 7.83 8.52 10.68
N ALA A 75 8.10 8.44 9.39
CA ALA A 75 8.94 9.40 8.69
C ALA A 75 8.05 10.40 7.95
N SER A 76 8.63 11.35 7.21
CA SER A 76 7.87 12.29 6.39
C SER A 76 7.18 11.63 5.19
N THR A 77 7.81 10.59 4.61
CA THR A 77 7.33 9.94 3.38
C THR A 77 6.82 8.51 3.56
N TYR A 78 6.96 7.94 4.75
CA TYR A 78 6.54 6.57 5.02
C TYR A 78 6.23 6.29 6.49
N LEU A 79 5.50 5.20 6.71
CA LEU A 79 5.23 4.59 8.00
C LEU A 79 5.75 3.16 8.00
N MET A 80 6.46 2.79 9.06
CA MET A 80 6.88 1.41 9.31
C MET A 80 6.04 0.82 10.42
N ALA A 81 5.53 -0.39 10.22
CA ALA A 81 4.74 -1.10 11.20
C ALA A 81 5.09 -2.58 11.26
N SER A 82 4.97 -3.20 12.44
CA SER A 82 4.90 -4.65 12.54
C SER A 82 3.48 -5.12 12.28
N LEU A 83 3.33 -6.30 11.68
CA LEU A 83 2.04 -6.96 11.50
C LEU A 83 1.74 -7.82 12.73
N ASP A 84 0.55 -7.64 13.29
CA ASP A 84 0.05 -8.41 14.44
C ASP A 84 -0.69 -9.67 13.94
N ASP A 85 0.04 -10.57 13.28
CA ASP A 85 -0.47 -11.85 12.76
C ASP A 85 0.17 -13.04 13.51
N CYS A 86 0.16 -12.99 14.85
CA CYS A 86 0.44 -14.07 15.81
C CYS A 86 1.72 -14.92 15.67
N SER A 87 2.51 -14.84 14.58
CA SER A 87 3.68 -15.69 14.37
C SER A 87 4.63 -15.26 13.25
N SER A 88 4.26 -14.33 12.35
CA SER A 88 5.06 -14.12 11.13
C SER A 88 6.32 -13.27 11.34
N GLY A 89 6.36 -12.44 12.40
CA GLY A 89 7.44 -11.46 12.60
C GLY A 89 7.55 -10.45 11.45
N ARG A 90 6.51 -10.30 10.62
CA ARG A 90 6.53 -9.44 9.44
C ARG A 90 6.43 -7.98 9.81
N SER A 91 7.08 -7.16 9.00
CA SER A 91 6.96 -5.72 9.02
C SER A 91 6.52 -5.20 7.65
N ALA A 92 5.74 -4.14 7.65
CA ALA A 92 5.35 -3.40 6.47
C ALA A 92 5.92 -1.99 6.50
N ILE A 93 6.29 -1.51 5.31
CA ILE A 93 6.56 -0.11 5.01
C ILE A 93 5.43 0.35 4.10
N ILE A 94 4.72 1.38 4.54
CA ILE A 94 3.62 2.02 3.83
C ILE A 94 4.06 3.44 3.48
N GLY A 95 4.07 3.79 2.20
CA GLY A 95 4.64 5.06 1.77
C GLY A 95 3.86 5.76 0.66
N HIS A 96 4.32 6.95 0.33
CA HIS A 96 4.00 7.57 -0.96
C HIS A 96 4.47 6.67 -2.11
N MET A 97 3.87 6.87 -3.26
CA MET A 97 4.13 6.07 -4.45
C MET A 97 4.14 6.99 -5.65
N GLU A 98 5.02 6.69 -6.59
CA GLU A 98 5.19 7.36 -7.87
C GLU A 98 5.28 6.30 -8.97
N PHE A 99 5.20 6.69 -10.24
CA PHE A 99 5.37 5.76 -11.36
C PHE A 99 6.72 5.04 -11.34
N ASP A 100 7.79 5.72 -10.91
CA ASP A 100 9.12 5.10 -10.77
C ASP A 100 9.12 3.94 -9.79
N TRP A 101 8.32 4.03 -8.71
CA TRP A 101 8.17 2.94 -7.75
C TRP A 101 7.45 1.74 -8.40
N LEU A 102 6.39 1.98 -9.18
CA LEU A 102 5.72 0.93 -9.95
C LEU A 102 6.67 0.29 -10.96
N GLY A 103 7.46 1.07 -11.68
CA GLY A 103 8.44 0.56 -12.64
C GLY A 103 9.51 -0.32 -11.98
N ALA A 104 9.96 0.05 -10.79
CA ALA A 104 10.97 -0.70 -10.05
C ALA A 104 10.44 -1.99 -9.41
N PHE A 105 9.24 -1.95 -8.82
CA PHE A 105 8.74 -3.04 -7.96
C PHE A 105 7.55 -3.82 -8.53
N CYS A 106 6.83 -3.24 -9.48
CA CYS A 106 5.67 -3.84 -10.13
C CYS A 106 5.70 -3.64 -11.67
N PRO A 107 6.82 -3.92 -12.36
CA PRO A 107 6.96 -3.65 -13.80
C PRO A 107 5.91 -4.37 -14.65
N GLN A 108 5.45 -5.55 -14.19
CA GLN A 108 4.38 -6.30 -14.83
C GLN A 108 3.04 -5.54 -14.85
N LEU A 109 2.79 -4.64 -13.89
CA LEU A 109 1.60 -3.78 -13.89
C LEU A 109 1.61 -2.89 -15.12
N LEU A 110 2.71 -2.17 -15.30
CA LEU A 110 2.87 -1.18 -16.36
C LEU A 110 2.95 -1.86 -17.73
N ALA A 111 3.52 -3.07 -17.80
CA ALA A 111 3.54 -3.85 -19.03
C ALA A 111 2.12 -4.31 -19.45
N ALA A 112 1.29 -4.75 -18.49
CA ALA A 112 -0.08 -5.20 -18.76
C ALA A 112 -1.04 -4.03 -19.01
N HIS A 113 -0.86 -2.93 -18.29
CA HIS A 113 -1.67 -1.72 -18.36
C HIS A 113 -0.79 -0.48 -18.56
N PRO A 114 -0.25 -0.24 -19.77
CA PRO A 114 0.60 0.91 -20.02
C PRO A 114 -0.14 2.24 -19.76
N PRO A 115 0.44 3.20 -19.01
CA PRO A 115 -0.20 4.49 -18.71
C PRO A 115 -0.67 5.26 -19.96
N GLU A 116 -0.01 5.06 -21.11
CA GLU A 116 -0.37 5.69 -22.38
C GLU A 116 -1.75 5.26 -22.90
N ARG A 117 -2.30 4.15 -22.39
CA ARG A 117 -3.67 3.69 -22.71
C ARG A 117 -4.74 4.27 -21.79
N CYS A 118 -4.34 4.93 -20.71
CA CYS A 118 -5.23 5.57 -19.76
C CYS A 118 -5.50 7.03 -20.14
N SER A 119 -6.39 7.70 -19.39
CA SER A 119 -6.67 9.12 -19.62
C SER A 119 -5.43 10.00 -19.43
N ALA A 120 -5.45 11.22 -19.98
CA ALA A 120 -4.37 12.19 -19.76
C ALA A 120 -4.16 12.51 -18.27
N ALA A 121 -5.22 12.44 -17.45
CA ALA A 121 -5.12 12.63 -16.01
C ALA A 121 -4.37 11.47 -15.32
N ALA A 122 -4.65 10.23 -15.75
CA ALA A 122 -3.94 9.04 -15.28
C ALA A 122 -2.45 9.05 -15.64
N GLN A 123 -2.08 9.55 -16.82
CA GLN A 123 -0.67 9.64 -17.23
C GLN A 123 0.17 10.56 -16.32
N GLY A 124 -0.44 11.54 -15.67
CA GLY A 124 0.23 12.48 -14.76
C GLY A 124 0.07 12.15 -13.27
N SER A 125 -0.70 11.12 -12.91
CA SER A 125 -1.01 10.80 -11.50
C SER A 125 -1.15 9.30 -11.29
N VAL A 126 -0.22 8.72 -10.52
CA VAL A 126 -0.22 7.28 -10.23
C VAL A 126 -1.52 6.83 -9.54
N SER A 127 -2.12 7.67 -8.69
CA SER A 127 -3.39 7.34 -8.03
C SER A 127 -4.54 7.26 -9.01
N VAL A 128 -4.65 8.21 -9.94
CA VAL A 128 -5.72 8.22 -10.96
C VAL A 128 -5.52 7.05 -11.93
N TYR A 129 -4.28 6.75 -12.29
CA TYR A 129 -3.94 5.57 -13.08
C TYR A 129 -4.40 4.27 -12.40
N LEU A 130 -4.10 4.09 -11.11
CA LEU A 130 -4.53 2.89 -10.39
C LEU A 130 -6.04 2.82 -10.19
N ASP A 131 -6.72 3.95 -10.04
CA ASP A 131 -8.18 4.01 -10.01
C ASP A 131 -8.79 3.56 -11.35
N GLU A 132 -8.22 3.97 -12.49
CA GLU A 132 -8.69 3.52 -13.81
C GLU A 132 -8.43 2.03 -14.05
N VAL A 133 -7.32 1.50 -13.55
CA VAL A 133 -6.96 0.07 -13.72
C VAL A 133 -7.79 -0.84 -12.81
N PHE A 134 -8.07 -0.42 -11.57
CA PHE A 134 -8.67 -1.29 -10.55
C PHE A 134 -10.09 -0.89 -10.10
N GLY A 135 -10.56 0.33 -10.37
CA GLY A 135 -11.93 0.78 -10.05
C GLY A 135 -12.17 1.18 -8.58
N GLU A 136 -11.13 1.26 -7.76
CA GLU A 136 -11.22 1.48 -6.31
C GLU A 136 -11.56 2.93 -5.89
N GLY A 137 -11.26 3.91 -6.76
CA GLY A 137 -11.57 5.34 -6.55
C GLY A 137 -12.93 5.80 -7.09
N THR A 138 -13.59 5.00 -7.93
CA THR A 138 -14.88 5.34 -8.57
C THR A 138 -16.11 4.91 -7.78
N SER A 139 -15.93 4.07 -6.75
CA SER A 139 -17.02 3.57 -5.92
C SER A 139 -17.38 4.55 -4.81
N ASN A 140 -18.05 5.66 -5.15
CA ASN A 140 -18.95 6.43 -4.29
C ASN A 140 -19.75 7.45 -5.15
N GLN A 141 -20.87 6.99 -5.72
CA GLN A 141 -22.10 7.77 -5.80
C GLN A 141 -23.17 7.03 -5.00
#